data_AF-A0A4P6FWQ2-F1
#
_entry.id   AF-A0A4P6FWQ2-F1
#
_cell.length_a   1.000
_cell.length_b   1.000
_cell.length_c   1.000
_cell.angle_alpha   90.00
_cell.angle_beta   90.00
_cell.angle_gamma   90.00
#
_symmetry.space_group_name_H-M   'P 1'
#
loop_
_entity.id
_entity.type
_entity.pdbx_description
1 polymer ?
#
loop_
_entity_poly.entity_id
_entity_poly.type
_entity_poly.pdbx_seq_one_letter_code
_entity_poly.pdbx_strand_id
1 'polypeptide(L)'
;MARKLVRDRLATRIPMDQLRFVKNTDEHLALLREKLCEEGDEIAASSYADPVEYADALQTLMDMAETAGIPWETIEQARLGKLADRGGFLGGLVYQVD
;
A
#
# COMPACT_ATOMS: atom_id res chain seq x y z
N MET A 1 6.25 11.39 -18.41
CA MET A 1 4.89 11.43 -17.82
C MET A 1 4.88 10.49 -16.64
N ALA A 2 4.27 10.89 -15.52
CA ALA A 2 4.11 10.00 -14.37
C ALA A 2 3.15 8.85 -14.74
N ARG A 3 3.47 7.63 -14.30
CA ARG A 3 2.65 6.43 -14.49
C ARG A 3 2.21 5.97 -13.11
N LYS A 4 0.94 5.60 -12.94
CA LYS A 4 0.43 5.07 -11.67
C LYS A 4 -0.63 4.00 -11.91
N LEU A 5 -0.85 3.16 -10.91
CA LEU A 5 -1.97 2.22 -10.92
C LEU A 5 -3.28 2.97 -10.76
N VAL A 6 -4.32 2.42 -11.37
CA VAL A 6 -5.68 2.94 -11.28
C VAL A 6 -6.57 1.81 -10.78
N ARG A 7 -7.55 2.13 -9.94
CA ARG A 7 -8.53 1.13 -9.47
C ARG A 7 -9.34 0.62 -10.66
N ASP A 8 -9.60 -0.68 -10.68
CA ASP A 8 -10.31 -1.36 -11.78
C ASP A 8 -11.62 -0.67 -12.16
N ARG A 9 -12.41 -0.27 -11.17
CA ARG A 9 -13.69 0.42 -11.42
C ARG A 9 -13.50 1.85 -11.94
N LEU A 10 -12.39 2.51 -11.60
CA LEU A 10 -12.06 3.84 -12.12
C LEU A 10 -11.47 3.80 -13.53
N ALA A 11 -10.91 2.66 -13.96
CA ALA A 11 -10.39 2.50 -15.32
C ALA A 11 -11.46 2.81 -16.39
N THR A 12 -12.74 2.53 -16.11
CA THR A 12 -13.86 2.88 -17.00
C THR A 12 -14.05 4.37 -17.28
N ARG A 13 -13.42 5.25 -16.47
CA ARG A 13 -13.49 6.71 -16.61
C ARG A 13 -12.28 7.29 -17.34
N ILE A 14 -11.33 6.45 -17.76
CA ILE A 14 -10.07 6.86 -18.38
C ILE A 14 -10.08 6.42 -19.85
N PRO A 15 -9.64 7.28 -20.80
CA PRO A 15 -9.49 6.89 -22.20
C PRO A 15 -8.61 5.64 -22.37
N MET A 16 -9.05 4.69 -23.19
CA MET A 16 -8.36 3.40 -23.36
C MET A 16 -6.94 3.54 -23.91
N ASP A 17 -6.65 4.58 -24.68
CA ASP A 17 -5.32 4.90 -25.21
C ASP A 17 -4.35 5.40 -24.12
N GLN A 18 -4.85 5.73 -22.94
CA GLN A 18 -4.08 6.08 -21.74
C GLN A 18 -3.94 4.92 -20.75
N LEU A 19 -4.58 3.77 -21.03
CA LEU A 19 -4.52 2.59 -20.20
C LEU A 19 -3.62 1.53 -20.83
N ARG A 20 -2.93 0.78 -19.97
CA ARG A 20 -2.27 -0.47 -20.35
C ARG A 20 -2.40 -1.47 -19.22
N PHE A 21 -2.43 -2.74 -19.58
CA PHE A 21 -2.29 -3.82 -18.61
C PHE A 21 -0.82 -4.05 -18.29
N VAL A 22 -0.53 -4.22 -17.00
CA VAL A 22 0.76 -4.73 -16.54
C VAL A 22 0.81 -6.22 -16.86
N LYS A 23 1.91 -6.68 -17.47
CA LYS A 23 2.04 -8.07 -17.93
C LYS A 23 2.97 -8.92 -17.08
N ASN A 24 3.78 -8.28 -16.23
CA ASN A 24 4.80 -8.91 -15.41
C ASN A 24 4.50 -8.64 -13.92
N THR A 25 4.57 -9.69 -13.11
CA THR A 25 4.39 -9.61 -11.65
C THR A 25 5.39 -8.66 -11.00
N ASP A 26 6.67 -8.67 -11.41
CA ASP A 26 7.68 -7.78 -10.82
C ASP A 26 7.38 -6.30 -11.12
N GLU A 27 6.91 -6.03 -12.34
CA GLU A 27 6.47 -4.69 -12.70
C GLU A 27 5.24 -4.28 -11.89
N HIS A 28 4.31 -5.22 -11.65
CA HIS A 28 3.11 -4.96 -10.87
C HIS A 28 3.44 -4.65 -9.41
N LEU A 29 4.31 -5.44 -8.78
CA LEU A 29 4.80 -5.21 -7.43
C LEU A 29 5.56 -3.88 -7.30
N ALA A 30 6.37 -3.52 -8.30
CA ALA A 30 7.05 -2.23 -8.32
C ALA A 30 6.05 -1.06 -8.36
N LEU A 31 5.01 -1.17 -9.18
CA LEU A 31 3.94 -0.16 -9.28
C LEU A 31 3.06 -0.11 -8.02
N LEU A 32 2.79 -1.24 -7.36
CA LEU A 32 2.10 -1.29 -6.07
C LEU A 32 2.93 -0.65 -4.95
N ARG A 33 4.27 -0.82 -4.98
CA ARG A 33 5.17 -0.09 -4.08
C ARG A 33 5.11 1.41 -4.33
N GLU A 34 5.16 1.85 -5.58
CA GLU A 34 4.99 3.27 -5.93
C GLU A 34 3.64 3.79 -5.43
N LYS A 35 2.57 3.00 -5.58
CA LYS A 35 1.23 3.34 -5.09
C LYS A 35 1.19 3.47 -3.57
N LEU A 36 1.79 2.54 -2.83
CA LEU A 36 1.84 2.60 -1.36
C LEU A 36 2.58 3.85 -0.86
N CYS A 37 3.62 4.30 -1.57
CA CYS A 37 4.27 5.57 -1.27
C CYS A 37 3.34 6.76 -1.55
N GLU A 38 2.59 6.76 -2.66
CA GLU A 38 1.57 7.79 -2.97
C GLU A 38 0.54 7.89 -1.84
N GLU A 39 -0.01 6.75 -1.37
CA GLU A 39 -0.99 6.75 -0.26
C GLU A 39 -0.39 7.30 1.05
N GLY A 40 0.89 7.00 1.31
CA GLY A 40 1.61 7.57 2.45
C GLY A 40 1.75 9.10 2.36
N ASP A 41 2.04 9.61 1.16
CA ASP A 41 2.09 11.04 0.89
C ASP A 41 0.69 11.69 1.00
N GLU A 42 -0.37 11.00 0.59
CA GLU A 42 -1.78 11.44 0.70
C GLU A 42 -2.25 11.48 2.16
N ILE A 43 -1.90 10.48 2.98
CA ILE A 43 -2.09 10.51 4.44
C ILE A 43 -1.41 11.76 5.06
N ALA A 44 -0.16 12.04 4.67
CA ALA A 44 0.55 13.21 5.17
C ALA A 44 -0.10 14.53 4.68
N ALA A 45 -0.53 14.60 3.43
CA ALA A 45 -1.19 15.76 2.84
C ALA A 45 -2.54 16.08 3.50
N SER A 46 -3.28 15.04 3.94
CA SER A 46 -4.52 15.20 4.73
C SER A 46 -4.27 15.59 6.20
N SER A 47 -3.02 15.91 6.57
CA SER A 47 -2.61 16.13 7.97
C SER A 47 -2.97 14.96 8.87
N TYR A 48 -2.85 13.73 8.35
CA TYR A 48 -3.12 12.47 9.03
C TYR A 48 -4.58 12.26 9.47
N ALA A 49 -5.51 13.06 8.96
CA ALA A 49 -6.89 13.12 9.46
C ALA A 49 -7.91 12.36 8.62
N ASP A 50 -7.61 12.04 7.36
CA ASP A 50 -8.56 11.37 6.48
C ASP A 50 -8.47 9.84 6.60
N PRO A 51 -9.49 9.15 7.17
CA PRO A 51 -9.49 7.70 7.29
C PRO A 51 -9.53 6.97 5.93
N VAL A 52 -9.94 7.64 4.84
CA VAL A 52 -9.98 7.03 3.51
C VAL A 52 -8.56 6.74 3.01
N GLU A 53 -7.61 7.64 3.23
CA GLU A 53 -6.22 7.44 2.77
C GLU A 53 -5.53 6.28 3.52
N TYR A 54 -5.88 6.07 4.80
CA TYR A 54 -5.43 4.86 5.52
C TYR A 54 -6.05 3.57 4.96
N ALA A 55 -7.31 3.62 4.52
CA ALA A 55 -7.96 2.48 3.89
C ALA A 55 -7.34 2.16 2.53
N ASP A 56 -6.93 3.18 1.78
CA ASP A 56 -6.29 3.05 0.47
C ASP A 56 -4.87 2.47 0.61
N ALA A 57 -4.10 2.92 1.61
CA ALA A 57 -2.81 2.30 1.98
C ALA A 57 -2.98 0.83 2.39
N LEU A 58 -4.00 0.50 3.18
CA LEU A 58 -4.29 -0.88 3.59
C LEU A 58 -4.65 -1.76 2.39
N GLN A 59 -5.54 -1.29 1.51
CA GLN A 59 -5.90 -2.02 0.28
C GLN A 59 -4.66 -2.28 -0.57
N THR A 60 -3.78 -1.29 -0.72
CA THR A 60 -2.53 -1.44 -1.50
C THR A 60 -1.60 -2.51 -0.90
N LEU A 61 -1.52 -2.61 0.43
CA LEU A 61 -0.78 -3.69 1.10
C LEU A 61 -1.41 -5.07 0.85
N MET A 62 -2.73 -5.15 0.87
CA MET A 62 -3.47 -6.40 0.57
C MET A 62 -3.24 -6.85 -0.88
N ASP A 63 -3.36 -5.93 -1.84
CA ASP A 63 -3.13 -6.21 -3.28
C ASP A 63 -1.68 -6.66 -3.54
N MET A 64 -0.72 -6.07 -2.83
CA MET A 64 0.69 -6.47 -2.88
C MET A 64 0.90 -7.89 -2.33
N ALA A 65 0.26 -8.23 -1.21
CA ALA A 65 0.33 -9.56 -0.64
C ALA A 65 -0.27 -10.62 -1.57
N GLU A 66 -1.47 -10.35 -2.11
CA GLU A 66 -2.14 -11.23 -3.06
C GLU A 66 -1.30 -11.42 -4.34
N THR A 67 -0.74 -10.33 -4.88
CA THR A 67 0.16 -10.37 -6.05
C THR A 67 1.42 -11.21 -5.78
N ALA A 68 1.93 -11.19 -4.55
CA ALA A 68 3.07 -12.00 -4.12
C ALA A 68 2.70 -13.45 -3.73
N GLY A 69 1.42 -13.82 -3.77
CA GLY A 69 0.94 -15.14 -3.35
C GLY A 69 0.97 -15.38 -1.84
N ILE A 70 0.96 -14.31 -1.04
CA ILE A 70 0.99 -14.38 0.43
C ILE A 70 -0.44 -14.18 0.96
N PRO A 71 -1.03 -15.17 1.67
CA PRO A 71 -2.35 -15.01 2.25
C PRO A 71 -2.38 -13.89 3.31
N TRP A 72 -3.44 -13.08 3.29
CA TRP A 72 -3.60 -11.98 4.25
C TRP A 72 -3.59 -12.45 5.70
N GLU A 73 -4.16 -13.62 5.97
CA GLU A 73 -4.18 -14.23 7.31
C GLU A 73 -2.77 -14.49 7.83
N THR A 74 -1.83 -14.84 6.94
CA THR A 74 -0.42 -15.06 7.30
C THR A 74 0.23 -13.75 7.75
N ILE A 75 -0.08 -12.64 7.07
CA ILE A 75 0.41 -11.31 7.42
C ILE A 75 -0.18 -10.86 8.75
N GLU A 76 -1.48 -11.04 8.95
CA GLU A 76 -2.16 -10.62 10.18
C GLU A 76 -1.66 -11.41 11.40
N GLN A 77 -1.45 -12.72 11.26
CA GLN A 77 -0.82 -13.54 12.30
C GLN A 77 0.59 -13.05 12.64
N ALA A 78 1.41 -12.75 11.62
CA ALA A 78 2.75 -12.21 11.83
C ALA A 78 2.72 -10.81 12.50
N ARG A 79 1.76 -9.95 12.14
CA ARG A 79 1.56 -8.63 12.75
C ARG A 79 1.18 -8.75 14.22
N LEU A 80 0.20 -9.59 14.55
CA LEU A 80 -0.23 -9.84 15.92
C LEU A 80 0.89 -10.46 16.77
N GLY A 81 1.65 -11.40 16.21
CA GLY A 81 2.82 -11.98 16.87
C GLY A 81 3.87 -10.92 17.23
N LYS A 82 4.21 -10.03 16.29
CA LYS A 82 5.13 -8.91 16.54
C LYS A 82 4.58 -7.91 17.55
N LEU A 83 3.28 -7.60 17.48
CA LEU A 83 2.64 -6.70 18.43
C LEU A 83 2.68 -7.26 19.85
N ALA A 84 2.45 -8.56 20.03
CA ALA A 84 2.53 -9.22 21.33
C ALA A 84 3.98 -9.31 21.86
N ASP A 85 4.95 -9.60 20.99
CA ASP A 85 6.38 -9.74 21.35
C ASP A 85 7.06 -8.38 21.62
N ARG A 86 6.76 -7.37 20.79
CA ARG A 86 7.54 -6.11 20.71
C ARG A 86 6.73 -4.85 20.96
N GLY A 87 5.42 -4.96 21.07
CA GLY A 87 4.52 -3.81 21.10
C GLY A 87 4.35 -3.15 19.72
N GLY A 88 3.70 -1.98 19.73
CA GLY A 88 3.52 -1.13 18.56
C GLY A 88 4.27 0.20 18.71
N PHE A 89 4.14 1.08 17.73
CA PHE A 89 4.83 2.38 17.70
C PHE A 89 4.12 3.50 18.47
N LEU A 90 3.00 3.21 19.15
CA LEU A 90 2.21 4.21 19.90
C LEU A 90 2.97 4.86 21.07
N GLY A 91 4.08 4.26 21.52
CA GLY A 91 4.95 4.85 22.53
C GLY A 91 5.79 6.04 22.01
N GLY A 92 5.86 6.26 20.69
CA GLY A 92 6.56 7.41 20.11
C GLY A 92 8.08 7.44 20.36
N LEU A 93 8.69 6.29 20.68
CA LEU A 93 10.11 6.20 20.99
C LEU A 93 10.95 6.21 19.70
N VAL A 94 11.97 7.07 19.66
CA VAL A 94 12.91 7.17 18.53
C VAL A 94 14.27 6.61 18.97
N TYR A 95 14.77 5.63 18.24
CA TYR A 95 16.12 5.09 18.43
C TYR A 95 17.08 5.74 17.42
N GLN A 96 18.09 6.45 17.92
CA GLN A 96 19.15 7.00 17.10
C GLN A 96 20.28 5.97 16.96
N VAL A 97 20.56 5.57 15.73
CA VAL A 97 21.69 4.72 15.36
C VAL A 97 22.80 5.58 14.76
N ASP A 98 24.04 5.27 15.13
CA ASP A 98 25.26 5.87 14.56
C ASP A 98 25.60 5.28 13.17
#